data_AF-A0A3D2TMY8-F1
#
_entry.id   AF-A0A3D2TMY8-F1
#
_cell.length_a   1.000
_cell.length_b   1.000
_cell.length_c   1.000
_cell.angle_alpha   90.00
_cell.angle_beta   90.00
_cell.angle_gamma   90.00
#
_symmetry.space_group_name_H-M   'P 1'
#
loop_
_entity.id
_entity.type
_entity.pdbx_description
1 polymer ?
#
loop_
_entity_poly.entity_id
_entity_poly.type
_entity_poly.pdbx_seq_one_letter_code
_entity_poly.pdbx_strand_id
1 'polypeptide(L)'
;MAASLQGDTLAARRRTWFTLGDRSMKWIRWKYVLPRLVLVLLTAAGFRWGLDPLLKWTLVTVGESAVGAKVEVASIESSLAAGTIQIHDLCVANPNAALKNLLEAEYAQLQLDMDALSRRRFVIKNGLVTGIQLGTHRTRSGILEKRPPEATDEKAFLSPWIDSVDQALSDWLDQFDNRLSNDFAAELKTPQVAQELEQRWPQQYEDLTAQIKNIKSQGQQLEQDLRKLRKNPFRYATELQALQTKLATAQQDLLTLQQEIAQIPQQAEADRQSLQSARQEDEQFLRQKLQIADLDQDGLTQTLLGEPTSQALSSALEWLAWVRNKVPSGNVHTSMERSRGTQVLFTAAQPRYLIQHLQLTGTALWAGQNLDLKGELHNACSEPQWLSEPMRLELAGSGKSEVSAVAILDRRNEVAEDNLEIACRDFSLPGQIIGNSEKLALEIMPSLAYLHVDLSISEDNLQGEIVLSQQSISLKPIQSMSHSKQLVATLDQALGNLEQWEASVKIVGTLQKPHLEIRSDLGKQVAQGMQIAIKDFFNRRKDALLEKTNQEVTARMQRLQKIRNQAQQELLASLGESQEIFNQLATLSPNNKSGLTIPKLSKSLRSPSLFKK
;
A
#
# COMPACT_ATOMS: atom_id res chain seq x y z
N MET A 1 125.19 47.14 27.87
CA MET A 1 126.37 46.23 27.83
C MET A 1 125.96 44.97 27.10
N ALA A 2 126.84 44.40 26.25
CA ALA A 2 126.63 43.23 25.38
C ALA A 2 125.42 43.37 24.39
N ALA A 3 125.53 43.56 23.08
CA ALA A 3 126.48 43.12 22.03
C ALA A 3 126.30 41.67 21.54
N SER A 4 126.60 41.45 20.25
CA SER A 4 126.56 40.20 19.43
C SER A 4 125.20 39.72 18.92
N LEU A 5 125.03 39.02 17.77
CA LEU A 5 125.71 38.81 16.45
C LEU A 5 124.70 38.00 15.57
N GLN A 6 124.71 37.81 14.23
CA GLN A 6 125.28 38.48 13.03
C GLN A 6 124.65 37.85 11.76
N GLY A 7 124.62 38.55 10.62
CA GLY A 7 124.33 38.01 9.27
C GLY A 7 122.92 38.33 8.75
N ASP A 8 122.70 39.04 7.63
CA ASP A 8 123.19 38.86 6.24
C ASP A 8 122.75 37.50 5.65
N THR A 9 122.03 37.41 4.51
CA THR A 9 122.37 38.01 3.22
C THR A 9 121.19 38.07 2.21
N LEU A 10 121.15 39.17 1.45
CA LEU A 10 120.94 39.30 -0.02
C LEU A 10 119.85 38.52 -0.80
N ALA A 11 118.96 39.33 -1.43
CA ALA A 11 118.51 39.25 -2.83
C ALA A 11 117.64 38.04 -3.30
N ALA A 12 116.81 38.10 -4.37
CA ALA A 12 116.57 39.15 -5.35
C ALA A 12 115.14 39.12 -5.94
N ARG A 13 114.57 40.31 -6.21
CA ARG A 13 113.92 40.70 -7.48
C ARG A 13 112.86 39.75 -8.10
N ARG A 14 111.57 40.10 -7.96
CA ARG A 14 110.59 40.03 -9.07
C ARG A 14 109.52 41.12 -8.96
N ARG A 15 109.40 41.92 -10.04
CA ARG A 15 108.15 42.62 -10.44
C ARG A 15 107.17 41.52 -10.91
N THR A 16 105.84 41.64 -10.94
CA THR A 16 104.92 42.78 -11.15
C THR A 16 103.54 42.48 -10.56
N TRP A 17 102.82 43.54 -10.14
CA TRP A 17 101.36 43.76 -10.26
C TRP A 17 100.44 42.59 -10.65
N PHE A 18 99.57 42.17 -9.73
CA PHE A 18 98.12 42.14 -9.94
C PHE A 18 97.39 42.13 -8.58
N THR A 19 96.99 43.31 -8.09
CA THR A 19 96.11 43.41 -6.91
C THR A 19 94.66 43.27 -7.36
N LEU A 20 94.16 42.03 -7.45
CA LEU A 20 92.71 41.82 -7.45
C LEU A 20 92.21 42.05 -6.02
N GLY A 21 91.31 43.02 -5.84
CA GLY A 21 90.94 43.50 -4.52
C GLY A 21 90.12 42.49 -3.72
N ASP A 22 90.70 41.92 -2.66
CA ASP A 22 89.95 41.31 -1.57
C ASP A 22 89.23 42.41 -0.77
N ARG A 23 88.08 42.86 -1.29
CA ARG A 23 87.04 43.55 -0.53
C ARG A 23 86.04 42.53 0.03
N SER A 24 86.53 41.55 0.79
CA SER A 24 85.66 40.72 1.63
C SER A 24 84.87 41.59 2.61
N MET A 25 83.53 41.50 2.54
CA MET A 25 82.60 42.30 3.33
C MET A 25 82.64 41.91 4.82
N LYS A 26 83.61 42.44 5.56
CA LYS A 26 83.82 42.22 7.02
C LYS A 26 82.80 42.96 7.92
N TRP A 27 81.53 43.04 7.52
CA TRP A 27 80.44 43.60 8.34
C TRP A 27 79.47 42.54 8.89
N ILE A 28 79.51 41.30 8.39
CA ILE A 28 78.67 40.21 8.91
C ILE A 28 79.44 39.39 9.95
N ARG A 29 78.91 39.32 11.18
CA ARG A 29 79.44 38.43 12.24
C ARG A 29 79.03 36.98 11.96
N TRP A 30 79.69 36.32 11.01
CA TRP A 30 79.36 34.97 10.53
C TRP A 30 79.18 33.93 11.64
N LYS A 31 79.95 33.99 12.74
CA LYS A 31 79.79 33.10 13.91
C LYS A 31 78.40 33.17 14.59
N TYR A 32 77.66 34.27 14.42
CA TYR A 32 76.28 34.43 14.92
C TYR A 32 75.23 34.30 13.83
N VAL A 33 75.56 34.62 12.57
CA VAL A 33 74.63 34.51 11.44
C VAL A 33 74.51 33.07 10.97
N LEU A 34 75.60 32.32 10.86
CA LEU A 34 75.58 30.93 10.41
C LEU A 34 74.66 30.01 11.25
N PRO A 35 74.75 29.95 12.59
CA PRO A 35 73.84 29.11 13.38
C PRO A 35 72.38 29.57 13.31
N ARG A 36 72.11 30.88 13.13
CA ARG A 36 70.74 31.39 12.95
C ARG A 36 70.19 31.07 11.55
N LEU A 37 71.03 31.14 10.51
CA LEU A 37 70.67 30.78 9.15
C LEU A 37 70.41 29.27 9.05
N VAL A 38 71.24 28.44 9.69
CA VAL A 38 70.99 26.99 9.83
C VAL A 38 69.70 26.72 10.61
N LEU A 39 69.44 27.42 11.72
CA LEU A 39 68.18 27.28 12.46
C LEU A 39 66.95 27.67 11.62
N VAL A 40 67.03 28.77 10.86
CA VAL A 40 65.99 29.22 9.93
C VAL A 40 65.79 28.21 8.80
N LEU A 41 66.87 27.66 8.23
CA LEU A 41 66.78 26.59 7.23
C LEU A 41 66.16 25.30 7.79
N LEU A 42 66.53 24.89 9.00
CA LEU A 42 65.97 23.71 9.65
C LEU A 42 64.50 23.88 10.02
N THR A 43 64.09 25.06 10.50
CA THR A 43 62.67 25.36 10.72
C THR A 43 61.90 25.45 9.40
N ALA A 44 62.44 26.13 8.38
CA ALA A 44 61.82 26.19 7.05
C ALA A 44 61.67 24.79 6.42
N ALA A 45 62.70 23.94 6.51
CA ALA A 45 62.65 22.54 6.07
C ALA A 45 61.65 21.71 6.89
N GLY A 46 61.62 21.90 8.21
CA GLY A 46 60.67 21.26 9.12
C GLY A 46 59.22 21.62 8.81
N PHE A 47 58.92 22.89 8.51
CA PHE A 47 57.60 23.30 8.03
C PHE A 47 57.32 22.78 6.61
N ARG A 48 58.31 22.81 5.70
CA ARG A 48 58.16 22.39 4.29
C ARG A 48 57.89 20.90 4.10
N TRP A 49 58.35 20.05 5.02
CA TRP A 49 58.21 18.58 4.95
C TRP A 49 57.38 17.97 6.09
N GLY A 50 57.29 18.63 7.24
CA GLY A 50 56.59 18.11 8.42
C GLY A 50 55.14 18.57 8.57
N LEU A 51 54.73 19.65 7.89
CA LEU A 51 53.38 20.18 8.06
C LEU A 51 52.33 19.33 7.35
N ASP A 52 52.59 18.85 6.14
CA ASP A 52 51.64 18.01 5.38
C ASP A 52 51.34 16.66 6.05
N PRO A 53 52.33 15.87 6.54
CA PRO A 53 52.06 14.65 7.29
C PRO A 53 51.34 14.90 8.63
N LEU A 54 51.64 16.03 9.29
CA LEU A 54 50.99 16.40 10.55
C LEU A 54 49.54 16.81 10.33
N LEU A 55 49.24 17.61 9.29
CA LEU A 55 47.87 17.91 8.88
C LEU A 55 47.09 16.62 8.58
N LYS A 56 47.68 15.69 7.81
CA LYS A 56 47.07 14.39 7.51
C LYS A 56 46.73 13.60 8.78
N TRP A 57 47.67 13.51 9.72
CA TRP A 57 47.43 12.83 11.01
C TRP A 57 46.33 13.51 11.83
N THR A 58 46.31 14.85 11.89
CA THR A 58 45.26 15.58 12.62
C THR A 58 43.88 15.41 11.97
N LEU A 59 43.79 15.47 10.64
CA LEU A 59 42.53 15.34 9.91
C LEU A 59 41.92 13.95 10.09
N VAL A 60 42.74 12.90 9.98
CA VAL A 60 42.32 11.51 10.25
C VAL A 60 41.86 11.37 11.70
N THR A 61 42.69 11.76 12.68
CA THR A 61 42.37 11.56 14.11
C THR A 61 41.12 12.31 14.55
N VAL A 62 40.97 13.57 14.12
CA VAL A 62 39.78 14.39 14.42
C VAL A 62 38.56 13.85 13.67
N GLY A 63 38.70 13.52 12.38
CA GLY A 63 37.63 12.93 11.58
C GLY A 63 37.09 11.63 12.16
N GLU A 64 37.98 10.70 12.55
CA GLU A 64 37.62 9.43 13.20
C GLU A 64 36.85 9.67 14.51
N SER A 65 37.26 10.63 15.33
CA SER A 65 36.55 10.98 16.56
C SER A 65 35.20 11.66 16.31
N ALA A 66 35.10 12.48 15.26
CA ALA A 66 33.90 13.24 14.93
C ALA A 66 32.82 12.33 14.30
N VAL A 67 33.20 11.45 13.37
CA VAL A 67 32.27 10.52 12.70
C VAL A 67 32.00 9.29 13.58
N GLY A 68 33.00 8.81 14.33
CA GLY A 68 32.95 7.55 15.07
C GLY A 68 33.28 6.31 14.22
N ALA A 69 33.84 6.52 13.03
CA ALA A 69 34.23 5.49 12.05
C ALA A 69 35.56 5.87 11.41
N LYS A 70 36.21 4.90 10.74
CA LYS A 70 37.52 5.09 10.12
C LYS A 70 37.51 6.20 9.05
N VAL A 71 38.53 7.07 9.07
CA VAL A 71 38.75 8.10 8.05
C VAL A 71 40.12 7.90 7.42
N GLU A 72 40.16 7.86 6.09
CA GLU A 72 41.36 7.66 5.30
C GLU A 72 41.56 8.84 4.34
N VAL A 73 42.82 9.18 4.07
CA VAL A 73 43.24 10.28 3.20
C VAL A 73 44.48 9.82 2.44
N ALA A 74 44.56 9.98 1.11
CA ALA A 74 45.77 9.62 0.37
C ALA A 74 46.91 10.62 0.62
N SER A 75 46.71 11.89 0.29
CA SER A 75 47.68 12.96 0.53
C SER A 75 47.02 14.27 0.94
N ILE A 76 47.81 15.14 1.57
CA ILE A 76 47.47 16.54 1.81
C ILE A 76 48.66 17.35 1.30
N GLU A 77 48.39 18.43 0.58
CA GLU A 77 49.38 19.43 0.19
C GLU A 77 48.96 20.79 0.75
N SER A 78 49.88 21.51 1.38
CA SER A 78 49.61 22.82 1.94
C SER A 78 50.54 23.90 1.39
N SER A 79 49.99 25.09 1.20
CA SER A 79 50.74 26.28 0.82
C SER A 79 50.41 27.43 1.77
N LEU A 80 51.27 27.65 2.76
CA LEU A 80 51.12 28.77 3.71
C LEU A 80 51.18 30.14 3.00
N ALA A 81 51.87 30.24 1.86
CA ALA A 81 51.98 31.49 1.10
C ALA A 81 50.70 31.81 0.31
N ALA A 82 50.00 30.80 -0.21
CA ALA A 82 48.71 30.97 -0.88
C ALA A 82 47.51 30.89 0.08
N GLY A 83 47.74 30.40 1.31
CA GLY A 83 46.68 30.11 2.28
C GLY A 83 45.80 28.92 1.87
N THR A 84 46.31 27.98 1.09
CA THR A 84 45.51 26.85 0.54
C THR A 84 45.91 25.52 1.15
N ILE A 85 44.91 24.69 1.45
CA ILE A 85 45.07 23.26 1.74
C ILE A 85 44.37 22.47 0.63
N GLN A 86 45.06 21.49 0.07
CA GLN A 86 44.55 20.52 -0.89
C GLN A 86 44.58 19.13 -0.26
N ILE A 87 43.51 18.36 -0.43
CA ILE A 87 43.31 17.03 0.14
C ILE A 87 42.93 16.13 -1.03
N HIS A 88 43.60 14.98 -1.16
CA HIS A 88 43.35 14.00 -2.21
C HIS A 88 42.86 12.68 -1.59
N ASP A 89 41.86 12.07 -2.24
CA ASP A 89 41.20 10.82 -1.88
C ASP A 89 40.83 10.74 -0.38
N LEU A 90 39.82 11.50 0.01
CA LEU A 90 39.22 11.47 1.35
C LEU A 90 38.11 10.41 1.39
N CYS A 91 38.28 9.36 2.21
CA CYS A 91 37.30 8.30 2.39
C CYS A 91 36.85 8.23 3.85
N VAL A 92 35.55 8.49 4.10
CA VAL A 92 34.90 8.42 5.42
C VAL A 92 34.06 7.15 5.48
N ALA A 93 34.36 6.25 6.39
CA ALA A 93 33.58 5.02 6.58
C ALA A 93 32.20 5.29 7.23
N ASN A 94 31.24 4.41 6.98
CA ASN A 94 29.93 4.45 7.63
C ASN A 94 30.00 3.76 9.01
N PRO A 95 29.67 4.44 10.12
CA PRO A 95 29.70 3.84 11.47
C PRO A 95 28.71 2.67 11.63
N ASN A 96 27.61 2.67 10.89
CA ASN A 96 26.54 1.68 10.99
C ASN A 96 26.66 0.56 9.94
N ALA A 97 27.61 0.66 8.99
CA ALA A 97 27.77 -0.32 7.91
C ALA A 97 29.26 -0.61 7.61
N ALA A 98 29.78 -1.71 8.18
CA ALA A 98 31.20 -2.08 8.19
C ALA A 98 31.91 -1.98 6.83
N LEU A 99 31.26 -2.41 5.75
CA LEU A 99 31.84 -2.50 4.39
C LEU A 99 31.31 -1.42 3.44
N LYS A 100 30.88 -0.25 3.96
CA LYS A 100 30.47 0.90 3.13
C LYS A 100 31.17 2.19 3.57
N ASN A 101 31.49 3.03 2.60
CA ASN A 101 31.78 4.44 2.81
C ASN A 101 30.47 5.17 3.13
N LEU A 102 30.55 6.16 4.01
CA LEU A 102 29.51 7.19 4.13
C LEU A 102 29.69 8.20 2.99
N LEU A 103 30.91 8.71 2.87
CA LEU A 103 31.30 9.71 1.89
C LEU A 103 32.73 9.41 1.40
N GLU A 104 32.94 9.54 0.12
CA GLU A 104 34.23 9.51 -0.56
C GLU A 104 34.36 10.79 -1.39
N ALA A 105 35.54 11.39 -1.49
CA ALA A 105 35.78 12.59 -2.26
C ALA A 105 37.20 12.57 -2.86
N GLU A 106 37.28 12.64 -4.19
CA GLU A 106 38.53 12.58 -4.95
C GLU A 106 39.48 13.77 -4.64
N TYR A 107 38.92 14.97 -4.52
CA TYR A 107 39.70 16.19 -4.27
C TYR A 107 38.92 17.23 -3.47
N ALA A 108 39.58 17.83 -2.48
CA ALA A 108 39.07 18.99 -1.75
C ALA A 108 40.14 20.08 -1.64
N GLN A 109 39.77 21.31 -1.98
CA GLN A 109 40.60 22.51 -1.87
C GLN A 109 39.95 23.51 -0.93
N LEU A 110 40.68 23.97 0.07
CA LEU A 110 40.20 24.89 1.10
C LEU A 110 41.09 26.14 1.12
N GLN A 111 40.49 27.32 0.91
CA GLN A 111 41.16 28.62 0.99
C GLN A 111 40.98 29.24 2.38
N LEU A 112 42.04 29.24 3.17
CA LEU A 112 42.08 29.76 4.52
C LEU A 112 42.35 31.27 4.58
N ASP A 113 41.72 31.95 5.52
CA ASP A 113 42.07 33.32 5.88
C ASP A 113 43.31 33.33 6.80
N MET A 114 44.47 33.67 6.23
CA MET A 114 45.73 33.80 6.98
C MET A 114 45.67 34.86 8.10
N ASP A 115 44.88 35.92 7.92
CA ASP A 115 44.73 36.97 8.92
C ASP A 115 43.90 36.48 10.11
N ALA A 116 42.84 35.71 9.86
CA ALA A 116 42.09 35.01 10.91
C ALA A 116 42.95 33.92 11.60
N LEU A 117 43.75 33.17 10.83
CA LEU A 117 44.62 32.11 11.35
C LEU A 117 45.68 32.66 12.31
N SER A 118 46.23 33.86 12.02
CA SER A 118 47.14 34.57 12.93
C SER A 118 46.50 34.88 14.29
N ARG A 119 45.18 35.10 14.31
CA ARG A 119 44.34 35.30 15.50
C ARG A 119 43.81 33.99 16.11
N ARG A 120 44.38 32.83 15.74
CA ARG A 120 43.98 31.48 16.19
C ARG A 120 42.53 31.10 15.79
N ARG A 121 42.04 31.65 14.68
CA ARG A 121 40.72 31.33 14.12
C ARG A 121 40.87 30.63 12.77
N PHE A 122 40.18 29.52 12.59
CA PHE A 122 40.20 28.72 11.38
C PHE A 122 39.01 29.12 10.50
N VAL A 123 39.26 30.02 9.55
CA VAL A 123 38.22 30.54 8.64
C VAL A 123 38.56 30.10 7.22
N ILE A 124 37.65 29.35 6.60
CA ILE A 124 37.68 29.00 5.16
C ILE A 124 36.79 30.00 4.44
N LYS A 125 37.38 30.77 3.52
CA LYS A 125 36.66 31.77 2.70
C LYS A 125 35.89 31.11 1.57
N ASN A 126 36.60 30.29 0.80
CA ASN A 126 36.05 29.47 -0.27
C ASN A 126 36.63 28.07 -0.12
N GLY A 127 35.80 27.05 -0.26
CA GLY A 127 36.23 25.69 -0.50
C GLY A 127 35.58 25.12 -1.76
N LEU A 128 36.22 24.10 -2.31
CA LEU A 128 35.71 23.30 -3.41
C LEU A 128 35.98 21.83 -3.08
N VAL A 129 34.95 20.99 -3.13
CA VAL A 129 35.05 19.53 -3.00
C VAL A 129 34.47 18.91 -4.25
N THR A 130 35.25 18.08 -4.93
CA THR A 130 34.88 17.46 -6.22
C THR A 130 35.02 15.95 -6.16
N GLY A 131 34.21 15.25 -6.97
CA GLY A 131 34.21 13.78 -7.00
C GLY A 131 33.61 13.18 -5.74
N ILE A 132 32.64 13.86 -5.11
CA ILE A 132 31.91 13.31 -3.96
C ILE A 132 31.13 12.08 -4.40
N GLN A 133 31.32 10.94 -3.75
CA GLN A 133 30.53 9.72 -3.95
C GLN A 133 29.96 9.25 -2.61
N LEU A 134 28.67 8.90 -2.58
CA LEU A 134 27.97 8.46 -1.37
C LEU A 134 27.74 6.94 -1.41
N GLY A 135 27.97 6.26 -0.29
CA GLY A 135 27.60 4.84 -0.12
C GLY A 135 28.46 3.80 -0.84
N THR A 136 29.65 4.14 -1.34
CA THR A 136 30.54 3.23 -2.09
C THR A 136 31.02 2.05 -1.24
N HIS A 137 31.38 0.92 -1.89
CA HIS A 137 31.72 -0.33 -1.21
C HIS A 137 33.20 -0.39 -0.77
N ARG A 138 33.47 -0.85 0.46
CA ARG A 138 34.82 -0.97 1.02
C ARG A 138 35.29 -2.41 1.08
N THR A 139 36.56 -2.65 0.77
CA THR A 139 37.22 -3.98 0.90
C THR A 139 37.66 -4.33 2.32
N ARG A 140 37.65 -3.36 3.25
CA ARG A 140 38.04 -3.53 4.66
C ARG A 140 37.06 -2.81 5.58
N SER A 141 36.79 -3.42 6.74
CA SER A 141 35.91 -2.86 7.77
C SER A 141 36.35 -1.45 8.19
N GLY A 142 35.40 -0.52 8.24
CA GLY A 142 35.59 0.84 8.73
C GLY A 142 35.09 1.09 10.16
N ILE A 143 34.60 0.07 10.86
CA ILE A 143 34.16 0.19 12.26
C ILE A 143 35.38 0.21 13.18
N LEU A 144 35.38 1.15 14.14
CA LEU A 144 36.37 1.22 15.20
C LEU A 144 35.94 0.32 16.38
N GLU A 145 36.87 -0.46 16.94
CA GLU A 145 36.62 -1.52 17.95
C GLU A 145 35.99 -1.05 19.30
N LYS A 146 35.66 0.24 19.46
CA LYS A 146 35.27 0.87 20.73
C LYS A 146 33.79 1.14 20.92
N ARG A 147 32.91 0.67 20.02
CA ARG A 147 31.45 0.82 20.18
C ARG A 147 30.75 -0.54 20.17
N PRO A 148 30.04 -0.93 21.24
CA PRO A 148 28.99 -1.93 21.11
C PRO A 148 27.94 -1.38 20.14
N PRO A 149 27.39 -2.19 19.21
CA PRO A 149 26.17 -1.80 18.53
C PRO A 149 25.07 -1.70 19.60
N GLU A 150 24.56 -0.48 19.82
CA GLU A 150 23.27 -0.32 20.47
C GLU A 150 22.24 -0.84 19.48
N ALA A 151 21.90 -2.12 19.62
CA ALA A 151 20.70 -2.69 19.04
C ALA A 151 19.52 -2.03 19.75
N THR A 152 19.08 -0.90 19.22
CA THR A 152 17.76 -0.36 19.53
C THR A 152 16.77 -1.47 19.17
N ASP A 153 15.87 -1.85 20.09
CA ASP A 153 14.79 -2.78 19.77
C ASP A 153 13.86 -2.11 18.75
N GLU A 154 14.13 -2.35 17.45
CA GLU A 154 13.40 -1.84 16.29
C GLU A 154 12.00 -2.45 16.18
N LYS A 155 11.18 -2.28 17.21
CA LYS A 155 9.73 -2.31 17.02
C LYS A 155 9.34 -0.98 16.40
N ALA A 156 9.14 -0.99 15.09
CA ALA A 156 8.57 0.12 14.34
C ALA A 156 7.39 0.71 15.13
N PHE A 157 7.36 2.03 15.32
CA PHE A 157 6.42 2.72 16.22
C PHE A 157 4.93 2.46 15.90
N LEU A 158 4.63 1.89 14.73
CA LEU A 158 3.29 1.54 14.24
C LEU A 158 2.93 0.04 14.37
N SER A 159 3.88 -0.84 14.75
CA SER A 159 3.69 -2.30 14.69
C SER A 159 2.43 -2.84 15.39
N PRO A 160 2.09 -2.47 16.65
CA PRO A 160 0.92 -3.03 17.33
C PRO A 160 -0.42 -2.57 16.73
N TRP A 161 -0.40 -1.49 15.96
CA TRP A 161 -1.58 -0.93 15.30
C TRP A 161 -1.79 -1.59 13.93
N ILE A 162 -0.72 -1.73 13.15
CA ILE A 162 -0.71 -2.48 11.88
C ILE A 162 -1.26 -3.90 12.12
N ASP A 163 -0.74 -4.62 13.12
CA ASP A 163 -1.20 -5.99 13.48
C ASP A 163 -2.72 -6.08 13.70
N SER A 164 -3.34 -5.06 14.31
CA SER A 164 -4.78 -5.04 14.61
C SER A 164 -5.66 -4.83 13.38
N VAL A 165 -5.19 -4.01 12.44
CA VAL A 165 -5.86 -3.77 11.15
C VAL A 165 -5.73 -4.99 10.25
N ASP A 166 -4.55 -5.62 10.27
CA ASP A 166 -4.25 -6.85 9.55
C ASP A 166 -5.09 -8.05 10.03
N GLN A 167 -5.59 -8.02 11.26
CA GLN A 167 -6.59 -8.97 11.78
C GLN A 167 -8.00 -8.63 11.27
N ALA A 168 -8.42 -7.36 11.34
CA ALA A 168 -9.74 -6.93 10.88
C ALA A 168 -9.96 -7.22 9.38
N LEU A 169 -8.92 -7.07 8.55
CA LEU A 169 -8.97 -7.45 7.13
C LEU A 169 -9.11 -8.98 6.94
N SER A 170 -8.42 -9.78 7.75
CA SER A 170 -8.55 -11.25 7.73
C SER A 170 -9.95 -11.69 8.13
N ASP A 171 -10.46 -11.21 9.27
CA ASP A 171 -11.81 -11.51 9.75
C ASP A 171 -12.89 -11.13 8.72
N TRP A 172 -12.68 -10.04 7.98
CA TRP A 172 -13.56 -9.59 6.90
C TRP A 172 -13.49 -10.53 5.68
N LEU A 173 -12.28 -10.95 5.26
CA LEU A 173 -12.06 -11.91 4.17
C LEU A 173 -12.61 -13.30 4.52
N ASP A 174 -12.38 -13.78 5.74
CA ASP A 174 -12.91 -15.05 6.24
C ASP A 174 -14.44 -15.04 6.30
N GLN A 175 -15.06 -13.93 6.72
CA GLN A 175 -16.51 -13.76 6.64
C GLN A 175 -17.05 -13.80 5.20
N PHE A 176 -16.29 -13.32 4.22
CA PHE A 176 -16.63 -13.40 2.80
C PHE A 176 -16.50 -14.83 2.27
N ASP A 177 -15.35 -15.49 2.45
CA ASP A 177 -15.11 -16.85 1.94
C ASP A 177 -16.05 -17.89 2.59
N ASN A 178 -16.38 -17.74 3.88
CA ASN A 178 -17.41 -18.56 4.53
C ASN A 178 -18.80 -18.36 3.90
N ARG A 179 -19.19 -17.11 3.60
CA ARG A 179 -20.47 -16.84 2.91
C ARG A 179 -20.50 -17.35 1.47
N LEU A 180 -19.37 -17.37 0.77
CA LEU A 180 -19.27 -17.93 -0.58
C LEU A 180 -19.30 -19.46 -0.61
N SER A 181 -18.68 -20.09 0.40
CA SER A 181 -18.55 -21.54 0.48
C SER A 181 -19.85 -22.24 0.89
N ASN A 182 -20.75 -21.53 1.57
CA ASN A 182 -22.08 -22.01 1.91
C ASN A 182 -22.95 -22.24 0.66
N ASP A 183 -23.46 -23.46 0.49
CA ASP A 183 -24.38 -23.79 -0.60
C ASP A 183 -25.83 -23.40 -0.25
N PHE A 184 -26.19 -22.16 -0.59
CA PHE A 184 -27.55 -21.65 -0.41
C PHE A 184 -28.61 -22.39 -1.24
N ALA A 185 -28.25 -23.27 -2.19
CA ALA A 185 -29.21 -23.96 -3.05
C ALA A 185 -30.26 -24.77 -2.27
N ALA A 186 -29.88 -25.33 -1.11
CA ALA A 186 -30.79 -26.11 -0.25
C ALA A 186 -31.78 -25.24 0.55
N GLU A 187 -31.44 -23.96 0.81
CA GLU A 187 -32.29 -23.01 1.55
C GLU A 187 -33.33 -22.31 0.66
N LEU A 188 -33.26 -22.47 -0.67
CA LEU A 188 -34.19 -21.88 -1.63
C LEU A 188 -35.60 -22.49 -1.54
N LYS A 189 -36.63 -21.64 -1.59
CA LYS A 189 -38.05 -22.02 -1.56
C LYS A 189 -38.58 -22.45 -2.93
N THR A 190 -38.09 -21.87 -4.02
CA THR A 190 -38.62 -22.19 -5.38
C THR A 190 -38.49 -23.68 -5.73
N PRO A 191 -37.38 -24.39 -5.43
CA PRO A 191 -37.30 -25.84 -5.61
C PRO A 191 -38.30 -26.63 -4.76
N GLN A 192 -38.56 -26.17 -3.54
CA GLN A 192 -39.48 -26.82 -2.59
C GLN A 192 -40.93 -26.71 -3.07
N VAL A 193 -41.37 -25.50 -3.44
CA VAL A 193 -42.71 -25.25 -4.02
C VAL A 193 -42.87 -26.01 -5.34
N ALA A 194 -41.86 -26.01 -6.21
CA ALA A 194 -41.91 -26.78 -7.45
C ALA A 194 -42.03 -28.30 -7.21
N GLN A 195 -41.38 -28.83 -6.17
CA GLN A 195 -41.49 -30.24 -5.78
C GLN A 195 -42.85 -30.59 -5.15
N GLU A 196 -43.40 -29.71 -4.31
CA GLU A 196 -44.74 -29.87 -3.76
C GLU A 196 -45.79 -29.94 -4.88
N LEU A 197 -45.70 -29.04 -5.87
CA LEU A 197 -46.57 -29.06 -7.05
C LEU A 197 -46.38 -30.32 -7.89
N GLU A 198 -45.13 -30.79 -8.08
CA GLU A 198 -44.80 -32.04 -8.80
C GLU A 198 -45.39 -33.29 -8.12
N GLN A 199 -45.61 -33.27 -6.80
CA GLN A 199 -46.26 -34.35 -6.06
C GLN A 199 -47.79 -34.20 -6.00
N ARG A 200 -48.30 -33.00 -5.68
CA ARG A 200 -49.75 -32.78 -5.46
C ARG A 200 -50.57 -32.89 -6.74
N TRP A 201 -50.11 -32.34 -7.85
CA TRP A 201 -50.90 -32.32 -9.09
C TRP A 201 -51.20 -33.73 -9.62
N PRO A 202 -50.24 -34.64 -9.81
CA PRO A 202 -50.53 -36.01 -10.28
C PRO A 202 -51.55 -36.74 -9.40
N GLN A 203 -51.38 -36.67 -8.07
CA GLN A 203 -52.30 -37.30 -7.12
C GLN A 203 -53.72 -36.72 -7.24
N GLN A 204 -53.86 -35.40 -7.30
CA GLN A 204 -55.15 -34.73 -7.50
C GLN A 204 -55.82 -35.12 -8.83
N TYR A 205 -55.04 -35.35 -9.90
CA TYR A 205 -55.55 -35.86 -11.17
C TYR A 205 -55.94 -37.35 -11.12
N GLU A 206 -55.20 -38.19 -10.41
CA GLU A 206 -55.55 -39.60 -10.20
C GLU A 206 -56.84 -39.74 -9.39
N ASP A 207 -56.99 -38.97 -8.31
CA ASP A 207 -58.19 -38.94 -7.47
C ASP A 207 -59.44 -38.53 -8.28
N LEU A 208 -59.36 -37.43 -9.05
CA LEU A 208 -60.46 -37.00 -9.93
C LEU A 208 -60.79 -38.05 -11.00
N THR A 209 -59.78 -38.74 -11.54
CA THR A 209 -59.97 -39.81 -12.53
C THR A 209 -60.62 -41.06 -11.90
N ALA A 210 -60.27 -41.38 -10.65
CA ALA A 210 -60.89 -42.46 -9.89
C ALA A 210 -62.35 -42.12 -9.55
N GLN A 211 -62.65 -40.87 -9.14
CA GLN A 211 -64.02 -40.39 -8.93
C GLN A 211 -64.86 -40.51 -10.21
N ILE A 212 -64.37 -40.07 -11.37
CA ILE A 212 -65.09 -40.24 -12.65
C ILE A 212 -65.35 -41.71 -12.96
N LYS A 213 -64.35 -42.59 -12.81
CA LYS A 213 -64.51 -44.04 -13.05
C LYS A 213 -65.58 -44.65 -12.14
N ASN A 214 -65.63 -44.22 -10.86
CA ASN A 214 -66.66 -44.63 -9.92
C ASN A 214 -68.05 -44.15 -10.35
N ILE A 215 -68.24 -42.85 -10.62
CA ILE A 215 -69.50 -42.27 -11.10
C ILE A 215 -69.97 -42.93 -12.41
N LYS A 216 -69.05 -43.23 -13.34
CA LYS A 216 -69.35 -43.97 -14.57
C LYS A 216 -69.86 -45.39 -14.27
N SER A 217 -69.21 -46.11 -13.35
CA SER A 217 -69.63 -47.46 -12.96
C SER A 217 -70.99 -47.48 -12.25
N GLN A 218 -71.25 -46.50 -11.38
CA GLN A 218 -72.55 -46.28 -10.73
C GLN A 218 -73.64 -46.00 -11.78
N GLY A 219 -73.35 -45.15 -12.77
CA GLY A 219 -74.25 -44.87 -13.89
C GLY A 219 -74.58 -46.11 -14.72
N GLN A 220 -73.59 -46.95 -15.03
CA GLN A 220 -73.81 -48.22 -15.74
C GLN A 220 -74.63 -49.24 -14.92
N GLN A 221 -74.42 -49.31 -13.61
CA GLN A 221 -75.24 -50.16 -12.72
C GLN A 221 -76.69 -49.66 -12.65
N LEU A 222 -76.89 -48.35 -12.48
CA LEU A 222 -78.21 -47.70 -12.53
C LEU A 222 -78.94 -47.99 -13.85
N GLU A 223 -78.22 -48.01 -14.98
CA GLU A 223 -78.80 -48.32 -16.29
C GLU A 223 -79.27 -49.78 -16.38
N GLN A 224 -78.46 -50.71 -15.89
CA GLN A 224 -78.82 -52.13 -15.85
C GLN A 224 -80.03 -52.37 -14.94
N ASP A 225 -80.09 -51.72 -13.77
CA ASP A 225 -81.18 -51.89 -12.82
C ASP A 225 -82.50 -51.27 -13.35
N LEU A 226 -82.45 -50.10 -14.00
CA LEU A 226 -83.61 -49.54 -14.72
C LEU A 226 -84.06 -50.41 -15.90
N ARG A 227 -83.14 -50.99 -16.66
CA ARG A 227 -83.45 -51.94 -17.74
C ARG A 227 -84.09 -53.24 -17.20
N LYS A 228 -83.70 -53.72 -16.02
CA LYS A 228 -84.34 -54.86 -15.33
C LYS A 228 -85.76 -54.52 -14.88
N LEU A 229 -85.95 -53.38 -14.21
CA LEU A 229 -87.26 -52.89 -13.76
C LEU A 229 -88.25 -52.75 -14.92
N ARG A 230 -87.81 -52.17 -16.05
CA ARG A 230 -88.66 -52.03 -17.25
C ARG A 230 -89.13 -53.36 -17.84
N LYS A 231 -88.41 -54.47 -17.58
CA LYS A 231 -88.81 -55.82 -18.01
C LYS A 231 -89.76 -56.54 -17.03
N ASN A 232 -89.84 -56.12 -15.76
CA ASN A 232 -90.70 -56.74 -14.74
C ASN A 232 -91.20 -55.69 -13.71
N PRO A 233 -92.18 -54.83 -14.08
CA PRO A 233 -92.55 -53.67 -13.27
C PRO A 233 -93.31 -53.98 -11.96
N PHE A 234 -93.92 -55.17 -11.82
CA PHE A 234 -94.87 -55.45 -10.73
C PHE A 234 -94.28 -56.09 -9.46
N ARG A 235 -92.97 -56.35 -9.38
CA ARG A 235 -92.36 -57.09 -8.25
C ARG A 235 -91.53 -56.27 -7.25
N TYR A 236 -91.29 -54.98 -7.52
CA TYR A 236 -90.12 -54.27 -6.97
C TYR A 236 -90.41 -52.88 -6.38
N ALA A 237 -91.52 -52.75 -5.63
CA ALA A 237 -91.94 -51.47 -5.04
C ALA A 237 -90.93 -50.84 -4.07
N THR A 238 -90.23 -51.65 -3.27
CA THR A 238 -89.19 -51.21 -2.33
C THR A 238 -87.87 -50.85 -3.01
N GLU A 239 -87.52 -51.52 -4.12
CA GLU A 239 -86.28 -51.26 -4.87
C GLU A 239 -86.34 -49.92 -5.62
N LEU A 240 -87.53 -49.49 -6.07
CA LEU A 240 -87.73 -48.17 -6.69
C LEU A 240 -87.29 -47.02 -5.78
N GLN A 241 -87.57 -47.09 -4.48
CA GLN A 241 -87.21 -46.04 -3.54
C GLN A 241 -85.70 -45.99 -3.31
N ALA A 242 -85.05 -47.15 -3.15
CA ALA A 242 -83.60 -47.26 -3.07
C ALA A 242 -82.89 -46.77 -4.35
N LEU A 243 -83.49 -47.00 -5.52
CA LEU A 243 -82.92 -46.58 -6.81
C LEU A 243 -83.08 -45.06 -7.03
N GLN A 244 -84.18 -44.46 -6.58
CA GLN A 244 -84.32 -42.99 -6.53
C GLN A 244 -83.25 -42.35 -5.63
N THR A 245 -82.98 -42.92 -4.45
CA THR A 245 -81.90 -42.43 -3.58
C THR A 245 -80.54 -42.54 -4.26
N LYS A 246 -80.19 -43.70 -4.84
CA LYS A 246 -78.93 -43.88 -5.61
C LYS A 246 -78.79 -42.89 -6.76
N LEU A 247 -79.87 -42.62 -7.50
CA LEU A 247 -79.86 -41.65 -8.61
C LEU A 247 -79.60 -40.22 -8.09
N ALA A 248 -80.23 -39.84 -6.97
CA ALA A 248 -80.03 -38.54 -6.34
C ALA A 248 -78.59 -38.37 -5.82
N THR A 249 -78.02 -39.39 -5.17
CA THR A 249 -76.61 -39.37 -4.73
C THR A 249 -75.67 -39.22 -5.93
N ALA A 250 -75.83 -40.05 -6.98
CA ALA A 250 -74.96 -39.99 -8.15
C ALA A 250 -75.08 -38.65 -8.93
N GLN A 251 -76.25 -37.99 -8.90
CA GLN A 251 -76.40 -36.62 -9.42
C GLN A 251 -75.67 -35.58 -8.56
N GLN A 252 -75.73 -35.70 -7.23
CA GLN A 252 -75.02 -34.83 -6.30
C GLN A 252 -73.50 -34.98 -6.45
N ASP A 253 -73.01 -36.22 -6.57
CA ASP A 253 -71.59 -36.54 -6.78
C ASP A 253 -71.10 -35.94 -8.12
N LEU A 254 -71.89 -36.09 -9.19
CA LEU A 254 -71.58 -35.54 -10.52
C LEU A 254 -71.59 -34.00 -10.54
N LEU A 255 -72.46 -33.35 -9.76
CA LEU A 255 -72.44 -31.89 -9.58
C LEU A 255 -71.22 -31.41 -8.78
N THR A 256 -70.86 -32.13 -7.72
CA THR A 256 -69.69 -31.83 -6.87
C THR A 256 -68.41 -31.93 -7.68
N LEU A 257 -68.23 -33.03 -8.41
CA LEU A 257 -67.11 -33.23 -9.34
C LEU A 257 -67.03 -32.14 -10.43
N GLN A 258 -68.16 -31.69 -10.97
CA GLN A 258 -68.18 -30.58 -11.93
C GLN A 258 -67.69 -29.26 -11.32
N GLN A 259 -67.99 -29.01 -10.04
CA GLN A 259 -67.51 -27.83 -9.32
C GLN A 259 -66.00 -27.93 -9.03
N GLU A 260 -65.51 -29.09 -8.58
CA GLU A 260 -64.07 -29.36 -8.38
C GLU A 260 -63.29 -29.11 -9.69
N ILE A 261 -63.74 -29.70 -10.80
CA ILE A 261 -63.11 -29.54 -12.11
C ILE A 261 -63.18 -28.09 -12.62
N ALA A 262 -64.24 -27.36 -12.29
CA ALA A 262 -64.36 -25.93 -12.62
C ALA A 262 -63.40 -25.03 -11.82
N GLN A 263 -62.91 -25.46 -10.65
CA GLN A 263 -61.93 -24.70 -9.85
C GLN A 263 -60.47 -24.93 -10.25
N ILE A 264 -60.15 -26.04 -10.95
CA ILE A 264 -58.78 -26.37 -11.39
C ILE A 264 -58.06 -25.18 -12.08
N PRO A 265 -58.67 -24.41 -13.00
CA PRO A 265 -57.98 -23.29 -13.64
C PRO A 265 -57.61 -22.17 -12.66
N GLN A 266 -58.42 -21.94 -11.63
CA GLN A 266 -58.18 -20.92 -10.60
C GLN A 266 -57.11 -21.37 -9.61
N GLN A 267 -57.14 -22.65 -9.21
CA GLN A 267 -56.07 -23.26 -8.39
C GLN A 267 -54.72 -23.20 -9.11
N ALA A 268 -54.69 -23.54 -10.40
CA ALA A 268 -53.45 -23.55 -11.17
C ALA A 268 -52.86 -22.14 -11.43
N GLU A 269 -53.68 -21.09 -11.42
CA GLU A 269 -53.21 -19.69 -11.44
C GLU A 269 -52.69 -19.25 -10.06
N ALA A 270 -53.31 -19.69 -8.97
CA ALA A 270 -52.77 -19.48 -7.61
C ALA A 270 -51.41 -20.19 -7.41
N ASP A 271 -51.28 -21.42 -7.92
CA ASP A 271 -50.03 -22.20 -7.92
C ASP A 271 -48.92 -21.53 -8.76
N ARG A 272 -49.30 -20.86 -9.86
CA ARG A 272 -48.36 -20.04 -10.65
C ARG A 272 -47.88 -18.82 -9.85
N GLN A 273 -48.78 -18.19 -9.09
CA GLN A 273 -48.46 -17.01 -8.28
C GLN A 273 -47.60 -17.36 -7.05
N SER A 274 -47.84 -18.50 -6.38
CA SER A 274 -47.01 -18.94 -5.25
C SER A 274 -45.57 -19.30 -5.68
N LEU A 275 -45.40 -19.88 -6.87
CA LEU A 275 -44.08 -20.14 -7.44
C LEU A 275 -43.37 -18.83 -7.86
N GLN A 276 -44.13 -17.83 -8.33
CA GLN A 276 -43.60 -16.50 -8.62
C GLN A 276 -43.19 -15.73 -7.35
N SER A 277 -43.95 -15.82 -6.25
CA SER A 277 -43.59 -15.20 -4.97
C SER A 277 -42.39 -15.92 -4.33
N ALA A 278 -42.33 -17.24 -4.36
CA ALA A 278 -41.16 -18.01 -3.92
C ALA A 278 -39.87 -17.57 -4.63
N ARG A 279 -39.94 -17.28 -5.94
CA ARG A 279 -38.80 -16.75 -6.70
C ARG A 279 -38.37 -15.35 -6.26
N GLN A 280 -39.32 -14.49 -5.89
CA GLN A 280 -39.03 -13.15 -5.38
C GLN A 280 -38.44 -13.20 -3.96
N GLU A 281 -38.95 -14.09 -3.12
CA GLU A 281 -38.41 -14.36 -1.77
C GLU A 281 -36.98 -14.91 -1.85
N ASP A 282 -36.71 -15.85 -2.76
CA ASP A 282 -35.37 -16.40 -3.00
C ASP A 282 -34.39 -15.32 -3.47
N GLU A 283 -34.81 -14.41 -4.37
CA GLU A 283 -33.96 -13.28 -4.78
C GLU A 283 -33.66 -12.33 -3.61
N GLN A 284 -34.65 -12.04 -2.76
CA GLN A 284 -34.46 -11.20 -1.57
C GLN A 284 -33.58 -11.88 -0.52
N PHE A 285 -33.77 -13.17 -0.28
CA PHE A 285 -32.96 -13.99 0.62
C PHE A 285 -31.49 -13.97 0.22
N LEU A 286 -31.19 -14.25 -1.06
CA LEU A 286 -29.83 -14.16 -1.60
C LEU A 286 -29.28 -12.74 -1.49
N ARG A 287 -30.06 -11.70 -1.83
CA ARG A 287 -29.63 -10.30 -1.64
C ARG A 287 -29.31 -9.95 -0.18
N GLN A 288 -29.96 -10.55 0.81
CA GLN A 288 -29.69 -10.30 2.23
C GLN A 288 -28.47 -11.09 2.73
N LYS A 289 -28.37 -12.38 2.43
CA LYS A 289 -27.23 -13.23 2.87
C LYS A 289 -25.89 -12.79 2.28
N LEU A 290 -25.91 -12.28 1.05
CA LEU A 290 -24.73 -11.85 0.29
C LEU A 290 -24.35 -10.37 0.50
N GLN A 291 -25.04 -9.64 1.40
CA GLN A 291 -24.61 -8.29 1.81
C GLN A 291 -23.43 -8.38 2.79
N ILE A 292 -22.32 -7.73 2.46
CA ILE A 292 -21.15 -7.60 3.34
C ILE A 292 -20.95 -6.14 3.74
N ALA A 293 -20.42 -5.92 4.94
CA ALA A 293 -20.07 -4.61 5.45
C ALA A 293 -19.01 -3.94 4.57
N ASP A 294 -19.10 -2.62 4.43
CA ASP A 294 -18.11 -1.84 3.70
C ASP A 294 -16.72 -1.98 4.35
N LEU A 295 -15.72 -2.22 3.50
CA LEU A 295 -14.32 -2.34 3.90
C LEU A 295 -13.74 -1.00 4.35
N ASP A 296 -13.02 -0.97 5.47
CA ASP A 296 -12.38 0.23 5.99
C ASP A 296 -11.23 0.70 5.08
N GLN A 297 -11.30 1.95 4.64
CA GLN A 297 -10.39 2.53 3.66
C GLN A 297 -9.09 3.04 4.30
N ASP A 298 -9.18 3.55 5.54
CA ASP A 298 -8.03 4.11 6.24
C ASP A 298 -7.18 2.97 6.83
N GLY A 299 -7.81 1.91 7.36
CA GLY A 299 -7.13 0.65 7.68
C GLY A 299 -6.40 0.03 6.49
N LEU A 300 -7.04 -0.07 5.31
CA LEU A 300 -6.35 -0.57 4.11
C LEU A 300 -5.11 0.24 3.72
N THR A 301 -5.14 1.56 3.88
CA THR A 301 -3.96 2.42 3.67
C THR A 301 -2.80 1.99 4.57
N GLN A 302 -3.10 1.64 5.83
CA GLN A 302 -2.10 1.27 6.83
C GLN A 302 -1.54 -0.14 6.60
N THR A 303 -2.36 -1.13 6.26
CA THR A 303 -1.89 -2.48 5.87
C THR A 303 -1.01 -2.43 4.61
N LEU A 304 -1.37 -1.63 3.61
CA LEU A 304 -0.61 -1.56 2.35
C LEU A 304 0.70 -0.77 2.46
N LEU A 305 0.67 0.40 3.10
CA LEU A 305 1.80 1.35 3.11
C LEU A 305 2.54 1.42 4.46
N GLY A 306 1.98 0.90 5.55
CA GLY A 306 2.49 1.11 6.90
C GLY A 306 3.90 0.59 7.12
N GLU A 307 4.16 -0.69 6.79
CA GLU A 307 5.48 -1.30 6.91
C GLU A 307 6.56 -0.55 6.08
N PRO A 308 6.45 -0.43 4.72
CA PRO A 308 7.50 0.20 3.92
C PRO A 308 7.71 1.68 4.27
N THR A 309 6.64 2.41 4.60
CA THR A 309 6.75 3.81 5.06
C THR A 309 7.46 3.89 6.40
N SER A 310 7.15 3.01 7.35
CA SER A 310 7.75 3.04 8.69
C SER A 310 9.26 2.77 8.67
N GLN A 311 9.72 1.82 7.86
CA GLN A 311 11.14 1.46 7.74
C GLN A 311 11.95 2.53 7.00
N ALA A 312 11.38 3.13 5.95
CA ALA A 312 12.01 4.26 5.26
C ALA A 312 12.13 5.48 6.18
N LEU A 313 11.08 5.76 6.96
CA LEU A 313 11.04 6.92 7.83
C LEU A 313 11.90 6.77 9.09
N SER A 314 11.96 5.59 9.72
CA SER A 314 12.87 5.36 10.87
C SER A 314 14.32 5.63 10.45
N SER A 315 14.74 5.06 9.32
CA SER A 315 16.07 5.26 8.73
C SER A 315 16.36 6.75 8.47
N ALA A 316 15.39 7.50 7.93
CA ALA A 316 15.55 8.93 7.65
C ALA A 316 15.65 9.77 8.94
N LEU A 317 14.83 9.47 9.96
CA LEU A 317 14.85 10.18 11.24
C LEU A 317 16.12 9.89 12.06
N GLU A 318 16.69 8.69 11.95
CA GLU A 318 18.01 8.37 12.53
C GLU A 318 19.12 9.21 11.90
N TRP A 319 19.14 9.35 10.57
CA TRP A 319 20.09 10.23 9.88
C TRP A 319 19.91 11.68 10.30
N LEU A 320 18.67 12.16 10.38
CA LEU A 320 18.33 13.52 10.83
C LEU A 320 18.83 13.77 12.26
N ALA A 321 18.56 12.84 13.19
CA ALA A 321 19.02 12.91 14.58
C ALA A 321 20.55 12.84 14.69
N TRP A 322 21.21 12.00 13.89
CA TRP A 322 22.68 11.92 13.83
C TRP A 322 23.29 13.23 13.36
N VAL A 323 22.80 13.82 12.26
CA VAL A 323 23.27 15.12 11.76
C VAL A 323 23.05 16.21 12.82
N ARG A 324 21.84 16.29 13.39
CA ARG A 324 21.47 17.29 14.38
C ARG A 324 22.37 17.26 15.63
N ASN A 325 22.77 16.07 16.08
CA ASN A 325 23.70 15.84 17.18
C ASN A 325 25.18 16.17 16.85
N LYS A 326 25.56 16.25 15.57
CA LYS A 326 26.93 16.59 15.13
C LYS A 326 27.12 18.07 14.83
N VAL A 327 26.06 18.78 14.45
CA VAL A 327 26.07 20.24 14.31
C VAL A 327 26.08 20.88 15.72
N PRO A 328 26.98 21.83 16.02
CA PRO A 328 26.99 22.52 17.32
C PRO A 328 25.65 23.21 17.62
N SER A 329 25.22 23.14 18.87
CA SER A 329 24.16 24.00 19.42
C SER A 329 24.80 25.00 20.40
N GLY A 330 24.34 26.26 20.39
CA GLY A 330 24.96 27.33 21.17
C GLY A 330 24.89 27.14 22.70
N ASN A 331 24.01 26.24 23.17
CA ASN A 331 23.62 26.07 24.56
C ASN A 331 24.61 25.21 25.37
N VAL A 332 25.91 25.50 25.26
CA VAL A 332 26.90 25.01 26.25
C VAL A 332 26.80 25.91 27.49
N HIS A 333 25.92 25.51 28.43
CA HIS A 333 25.90 26.09 29.78
C HIS A 333 27.25 25.84 30.48
N THR A 334 28.17 26.77 30.29
CA THR A 334 29.47 26.75 30.95
C THR A 334 29.25 27.13 32.41
N SER A 335 29.20 26.10 33.27
CA SER A 335 29.37 26.25 34.72
C SER A 335 30.64 27.06 34.98
N MET A 336 30.48 28.36 35.25
CA MET A 336 31.60 29.27 35.47
C MET A 336 32.30 28.96 36.79
N GLU A 337 33.30 28.09 36.73
CA GLU A 337 34.27 27.93 37.79
C GLU A 337 35.00 29.29 38.00
N ARG A 338 35.06 29.75 39.26
CA ARG A 338 35.59 31.08 39.61
C ARG A 338 37.08 31.18 39.30
N SER A 339 37.40 31.63 38.10
CA SER A 339 38.76 31.93 37.65
C SER A 339 39.19 33.35 38.03
N ARG A 340 40.51 33.60 38.01
CA ARG A 340 41.06 34.94 38.27
C ARG A 340 40.72 35.89 37.13
N GLY A 341 40.43 37.15 37.48
CA GLY A 341 40.12 38.20 36.52
C GLY A 341 41.17 38.31 35.41
N THR A 342 40.71 38.16 34.16
CA THR A 342 41.53 38.23 32.96
C THR A 342 41.10 39.47 32.16
N GLN A 343 42.04 40.18 31.55
CA GLN A 343 41.71 41.28 30.64
C GLN A 343 41.02 40.72 29.39
N VAL A 344 39.76 41.09 29.17
CA VAL A 344 39.00 40.76 27.97
C VAL A 344 39.05 41.96 27.03
N LEU A 345 39.47 41.75 25.78
CA LEU A 345 39.41 42.79 24.75
C LEU A 345 37.98 42.82 24.18
N PHE A 346 37.30 43.96 24.25
CA PHE A 346 35.96 44.14 23.68
C PHE A 346 36.03 44.35 22.16
N THR A 347 36.38 43.29 21.43
CA THR A 347 36.13 43.19 19.99
C THR A 347 34.78 42.51 19.74
N ALA A 348 34.13 42.78 18.61
CA ALA A 348 32.99 41.97 18.18
C ALA A 348 33.38 40.48 18.21
N ALA A 349 32.58 39.65 18.89
CA ALA A 349 32.85 38.23 18.97
C ALA A 349 32.67 37.61 17.57
N GLN A 350 33.57 36.71 17.19
CA GLN A 350 33.58 36.07 15.88
C GLN A 350 34.01 34.61 16.00
N PRO A 351 33.43 33.70 15.19
CA PRO A 351 33.56 32.27 15.40
C PRO A 351 35.00 31.78 15.26
N ARG A 352 35.33 30.76 16.07
CA ARG A 352 36.63 30.08 16.08
C ARG A 352 36.84 29.25 14.82
N TYR A 353 35.78 28.57 14.38
CA TYR A 353 35.73 27.79 13.15
C TYR A 353 34.59 28.34 12.28
N LEU A 354 34.87 28.68 11.03
CA LEU A 354 33.89 29.17 10.07
C LEU A 354 34.24 28.73 8.65
N ILE A 355 33.30 28.10 7.97
CA ILE A 355 33.28 27.89 6.53
C ILE A 355 32.28 28.92 5.98
N GLN A 356 32.78 29.96 5.31
CA GLN A 356 31.92 30.99 4.73
C GLN A 356 31.17 30.44 3.53
N HIS A 357 31.90 29.81 2.60
CA HIS A 357 31.37 29.22 1.38
C HIS A 357 32.16 27.97 1.00
N LEU A 358 31.47 26.91 0.61
CA LEU A 358 32.04 25.62 0.20
C LEU A 358 31.19 25.03 -0.93
N GLN A 359 31.77 24.91 -2.13
CA GLN A 359 31.12 24.29 -3.27
C GLN A 359 31.36 22.78 -3.28
N LEU A 360 30.33 22.02 -3.60
CA LEU A 360 30.27 20.56 -3.57
C LEU A 360 29.90 20.05 -4.96
N THR A 361 30.67 19.14 -5.54
CA THR A 361 30.29 18.42 -6.76
C THR A 361 30.62 16.94 -6.67
N GLY A 362 29.79 16.10 -7.28
CA GLY A 362 29.94 14.65 -7.20
C GLY A 362 28.84 13.88 -7.90
N THR A 363 28.73 12.60 -7.57
CA THR A 363 27.68 11.70 -8.06
C THR A 363 27.06 10.93 -6.91
N ALA A 364 25.75 10.73 -6.97
CA ALA A 364 25.03 9.86 -6.04
C ALA A 364 24.18 8.86 -6.82
N LEU A 365 23.82 7.77 -6.14
CA LEU A 365 22.97 6.72 -6.69
C LEU A 365 21.59 6.81 -6.02
N TRP A 366 20.62 7.39 -6.73
CA TRP A 366 19.24 7.60 -6.26
C TRP A 366 18.29 6.69 -7.04
N ALA A 367 17.47 5.90 -6.33
CA ALA A 367 16.53 4.94 -6.93
C ALA A 367 17.13 4.04 -8.05
N GLY A 368 18.38 3.60 -7.87
CA GLY A 368 19.09 2.77 -8.85
C GLY A 368 19.75 3.53 -10.01
N GLN A 369 19.76 4.86 -9.99
CA GLN A 369 20.25 5.70 -11.09
C GLN A 369 21.35 6.66 -10.63
N ASN A 370 22.34 6.89 -11.48
CA ASN A 370 23.37 7.90 -11.24
C ASN A 370 22.79 9.30 -11.46
N LEU A 371 23.11 10.20 -10.53
CA LEU A 371 22.66 11.57 -10.49
C LEU A 371 23.84 12.48 -10.15
N ASP A 372 24.10 13.45 -11.01
CA ASP A 372 25.20 14.41 -10.86
C ASP A 372 24.78 15.46 -9.82
N LEU A 373 25.48 15.48 -8.69
CA LEU A 373 25.25 16.42 -7.60
C LEU A 373 26.11 17.67 -7.77
N LYS A 374 25.48 18.82 -7.54
CA LYS A 374 26.12 20.11 -7.29
C LYS A 374 25.51 20.70 -6.03
N GLY A 375 26.26 21.50 -5.29
CA GLY A 375 25.72 22.14 -4.10
C GLY A 375 26.64 23.18 -3.50
N GLU A 376 26.08 23.97 -2.60
CA GLU A 376 26.79 25.00 -1.87
C GLU A 376 26.44 24.93 -0.38
N LEU A 377 27.46 24.97 0.46
CA LEU A 377 27.34 25.12 1.91
C LEU A 377 27.84 26.51 2.31
N HIS A 378 26.98 27.26 2.97
CA HIS A 378 27.24 28.60 3.46
C HIS A 378 27.20 28.65 5.01
N ASN A 379 28.08 29.46 5.60
CA ASN A 379 28.06 29.87 7.01
C ASN A 379 28.14 28.75 8.09
N ALA A 380 28.69 27.57 7.77
CA ALA A 380 28.87 26.50 8.76
C ALA A 380 29.95 26.87 9.80
N CYS A 381 29.60 26.90 11.09
CA CYS A 381 30.49 27.43 12.13
C CYS A 381 30.30 26.81 13.52
N SER A 382 31.23 27.11 14.44
CA SER A 382 31.18 26.66 15.84
C SER A 382 30.34 27.52 16.78
N GLU A 383 30.16 28.81 16.48
CA GLU A 383 29.43 29.76 17.32
C GLU A 383 28.40 30.57 16.49
N PRO A 384 27.26 29.96 16.11
CA PRO A 384 26.28 30.53 15.16
C PRO A 384 25.69 31.88 15.59
N GLN A 385 25.46 32.09 16.89
CA GLN A 385 25.03 33.35 17.51
C GLN A 385 25.85 34.61 17.16
N TRP A 386 27.02 34.47 16.52
CA TRP A 386 27.86 35.59 16.08
C TRP A 386 27.80 35.87 14.57
N LEU A 387 26.95 35.16 13.81
CA LEU A 387 26.74 35.36 12.37
C LEU A 387 25.43 36.12 12.09
N SER A 388 25.43 36.92 11.02
CA SER A 388 24.26 37.65 10.52
C SER A 388 23.30 36.80 9.68
N GLU A 389 23.70 35.59 9.31
CA GLU A 389 22.99 34.65 8.43
C GLU A 389 23.08 33.23 9.00
N PRO A 390 22.05 32.38 8.80
CA PRO A 390 22.08 30.99 9.27
C PRO A 390 23.01 30.12 8.41
N MET A 391 23.30 28.91 8.89
CA MET A 391 23.95 27.89 8.08
C MET A 391 22.95 27.38 7.03
N ARG A 392 23.35 27.38 5.75
CA ARG A 392 22.50 26.96 4.62
C ARG A 392 23.25 25.98 3.74
N LEU A 393 22.65 24.82 3.49
CA LEU A 393 23.12 23.81 2.55
C LEU A 393 22.11 23.69 1.42
N GLU A 394 22.56 23.88 0.19
CA GLU A 394 21.78 23.65 -1.02
C GLU A 394 22.42 22.52 -1.83
N LEU A 395 21.60 21.58 -2.28
CA LEU A 395 22.00 20.48 -3.15
C LEU A 395 21.03 20.43 -4.34
N ALA A 396 21.58 20.40 -5.55
CA ALA A 396 20.87 20.23 -6.80
C ALA A 396 21.44 19.01 -7.54
N GLY A 397 20.55 18.10 -7.92
CA GLY A 397 20.83 16.85 -8.60
C GLY A 397 20.27 16.87 -10.01
N SER A 398 21.14 16.67 -11.00
CA SER A 398 20.76 16.58 -12.41
C SER A 398 21.07 15.19 -12.98
N GLY A 399 20.16 14.64 -13.78
CA GLY A 399 20.35 13.34 -14.41
C GLY A 399 19.12 12.97 -15.24
N LYS A 400 18.62 11.74 -15.07
CA LYS A 400 17.30 11.33 -15.59
C LYS A 400 16.11 11.89 -14.78
N SER A 401 16.40 12.40 -13.59
CA SER A 401 15.43 12.95 -12.63
C SER A 401 16.07 14.19 -12.00
N GLU A 402 15.24 15.15 -11.62
CA GLU A 402 15.69 16.39 -10.99
C GLU A 402 15.46 16.30 -9.48
N VAL A 403 16.50 16.56 -8.69
CA VAL A 403 16.45 16.54 -7.23
C VAL A 403 16.92 17.89 -6.71
N SER A 404 16.20 18.43 -5.73
CA SER A 404 16.62 19.62 -4.98
C SER A 404 16.45 19.33 -3.49
N ALA A 405 17.43 19.77 -2.70
CA ALA A 405 17.36 19.72 -1.24
C ALA A 405 17.95 21.00 -0.66
N VAL A 406 17.23 21.63 0.26
CA VAL A 406 17.63 22.85 0.95
C VAL A 406 17.49 22.60 2.45
N ALA A 407 18.60 22.71 3.18
CA ALA A 407 18.61 22.65 4.63
C ALA A 407 19.08 24.00 5.20
N ILE A 408 18.31 24.57 6.11
CA ILE A 408 18.61 25.81 6.81
C ILE A 408 18.64 25.51 8.31
N LEU A 409 19.78 25.74 8.95
CA LEU A 409 19.97 25.52 10.39
C LEU A 409 20.18 26.88 11.06
N ASP A 410 19.10 27.44 11.61
CA ASP A 410 19.14 28.70 12.35
C ASP A 410 19.26 28.47 13.85
N ARG A 411 20.51 28.53 14.30
CA ARG A 411 20.91 28.35 15.71
C ARG A 411 21.49 29.62 16.31
N ARG A 412 21.06 30.78 15.78
CA ARG A 412 21.55 32.10 16.17
C ARG A 412 20.81 32.66 17.39
N ASN A 413 19.56 32.24 17.56
CA ASN A 413 18.67 32.64 18.66
C ASN A 413 18.71 31.63 19.81
N GLU A 414 18.01 31.92 20.92
CA GLU A 414 17.87 30.99 22.06
C GLU A 414 17.15 29.70 21.66
N VAL A 415 16.10 29.84 20.84
CA VAL A 415 15.38 28.75 20.16
C VAL A 415 16.11 28.41 18.87
N ALA A 416 16.44 27.13 18.70
CA ALA A 416 16.99 26.61 17.44
C ALA A 416 15.86 26.22 16.48
N GLU A 417 15.94 26.70 15.23
CA GLU A 417 15.00 26.40 14.15
C GLU A 417 15.78 25.78 12.98
N ASP A 418 15.66 24.46 12.80
CA ASP A 418 16.26 23.73 11.69
C ASP A 418 15.14 23.32 10.69
N ASN A 419 15.22 23.79 9.44
CA ASN A 419 14.27 23.47 8.35
C ASN A 419 14.95 22.63 7.26
N LEU A 420 14.22 21.68 6.68
CA LEU A 420 14.65 20.81 5.59
C LEU A 420 13.55 20.64 4.55
N GLU A 421 13.80 21.15 3.35
CA GLU A 421 12.97 20.95 2.16
C GLU A 421 13.68 20.01 1.19
N ILE A 422 12.99 18.99 0.67
CA ILE A 422 13.47 18.14 -0.43
C ILE A 422 12.36 18.03 -1.47
N ALA A 423 12.71 18.16 -2.75
CA ALA A 423 11.81 17.89 -3.86
C ALA A 423 12.53 17.08 -4.96
N CYS A 424 12.00 15.90 -5.27
CA CYS A 424 12.49 15.01 -6.32
C CYS A 424 11.38 14.82 -7.36
N ARG A 425 11.64 15.21 -8.62
CA ARG A 425 10.70 15.12 -9.74
C ARG A 425 11.09 14.01 -10.70
N ASP A 426 10.08 13.33 -11.22
CA ASP A 426 10.17 12.31 -12.27
C ASP A 426 11.22 11.23 -11.98
N PHE A 427 11.27 10.74 -10.74
CA PHE A 427 12.17 9.65 -10.36
C PHE A 427 11.50 8.29 -10.53
N SER A 428 12.24 7.36 -11.15
CA SER A 428 11.73 6.00 -11.40
C SER A 428 11.81 5.21 -10.10
N LEU A 429 10.66 4.84 -9.53
CA LEU A 429 10.62 3.83 -8.49
C LEU A 429 10.70 2.44 -9.14
N PRO A 430 11.51 1.51 -8.58
CA PRO A 430 11.50 0.12 -9.02
C PRO A 430 10.16 -0.53 -8.67
N GLY A 431 9.83 -1.61 -9.36
CA GLY A 431 8.66 -2.42 -9.02
C GLY A 431 8.82 -3.01 -7.63
N GLN A 432 7.74 -2.99 -6.84
CA GLN A 432 7.75 -3.40 -5.44
C GLN A 432 6.43 -4.09 -5.07
N ILE A 433 6.49 -4.97 -4.08
CA ILE A 433 5.30 -5.58 -3.49
C ILE A 433 4.93 -4.76 -2.25
N ILE A 434 3.67 -4.36 -2.14
CA ILE A 434 3.10 -3.69 -0.97
C ILE A 434 2.04 -4.58 -0.31
N GLY A 435 1.89 -4.46 1.02
CA GLY A 435 1.00 -5.30 1.81
C GLY A 435 1.53 -6.71 2.10
N ASN A 436 0.71 -7.48 2.81
CA ASN A 436 1.04 -8.80 3.34
C ASN A 436 0.77 -9.92 2.31
N SER A 437 1.83 -10.65 1.91
CA SER A 437 1.79 -11.68 0.85
C SER A 437 0.88 -12.88 1.13
N GLU A 438 0.55 -13.13 2.41
CA GLU A 438 -0.39 -14.17 2.83
C GLU A 438 -1.85 -13.69 2.87
N LYS A 439 -2.11 -12.38 2.76
CA LYS A 439 -3.45 -11.77 2.89
C LYS A 439 -3.83 -10.91 1.69
N LEU A 440 -3.32 -9.68 1.65
CA LEU A 440 -3.54 -8.66 0.62
C LEU A 440 -2.19 -8.09 0.26
N ALA A 441 -1.67 -8.50 -0.89
CA ALA A 441 -0.46 -7.92 -1.45
C ALA A 441 -0.67 -7.53 -2.91
N LEU A 442 -0.19 -6.34 -3.26
CA LEU A 442 -0.25 -5.80 -4.61
C LEU A 442 1.17 -5.64 -5.15
N GLU A 443 1.42 -6.15 -6.34
CA GLU A 443 2.62 -5.85 -7.10
C GLU A 443 2.42 -4.50 -7.81
N ILE A 444 3.23 -3.51 -7.46
CA ILE A 444 3.35 -2.24 -8.19
C ILE A 444 4.44 -2.40 -9.24
N MET A 445 4.10 -2.19 -10.51
CA MET A 445 5.09 -2.14 -11.59
C MET A 445 5.98 -0.88 -11.48
N PRO A 446 7.22 -0.90 -12.05
CA PRO A 446 8.08 0.29 -12.09
C PRO A 446 7.37 1.50 -12.70
N SER A 447 7.44 2.64 -12.02
CA SER A 447 6.62 3.83 -12.32
C SER A 447 7.39 5.11 -11.99
N LEU A 448 6.91 6.24 -12.52
CA LEU A 448 7.48 7.56 -12.20
C LEU A 448 6.79 8.13 -10.95
N ALA A 449 7.59 8.79 -10.12
CA ALA A 449 7.14 9.36 -8.86
C ALA A 449 7.64 10.80 -8.66
N TYR A 450 6.87 11.53 -7.87
CA TYR A 450 7.21 12.82 -7.28
C TYR A 450 7.25 12.67 -5.77
N LEU A 451 8.33 13.16 -5.15
CA LEU A 451 8.52 13.18 -3.71
C LEU A 451 8.75 14.63 -3.26
N HIS A 452 8.00 15.06 -2.27
CA HIS A 452 8.23 16.30 -1.54
C HIS A 452 8.34 16.00 -0.05
N VAL A 453 9.28 16.65 0.62
CA VAL A 453 9.52 16.58 2.06
C VAL A 453 9.65 18.01 2.55
N ASP A 454 8.80 18.42 3.47
CA ASP A 454 8.94 19.67 4.22
C ASP A 454 8.94 19.33 5.71
N LEU A 455 10.07 19.55 6.37
CA LEU A 455 10.27 19.30 7.79
C LEU A 455 10.81 20.56 8.47
N SER A 456 10.18 20.95 9.58
CA SER A 456 10.68 21.98 10.49
C SER A 456 10.87 21.42 11.89
N ILE A 457 11.95 21.81 12.53
CA ILE A 457 12.35 21.37 13.87
C ILE A 457 12.57 22.61 14.72
N SER A 458 11.71 22.82 15.72
CA SER A 458 11.82 23.92 16.68
C SER A 458 12.19 23.34 18.05
N GLU A 459 13.40 23.66 18.52
CA GLU A 459 14.10 22.88 19.55
C GLU A 459 14.06 21.38 19.23
N ASP A 460 13.39 20.56 20.06
CA ASP A 460 13.23 19.11 19.84
C ASP A 460 11.88 18.72 19.21
N ASN A 461 10.99 19.69 18.95
CA ASN A 461 9.69 19.45 18.33
C ASN A 461 9.84 19.34 16.81
N LEU A 462 9.54 18.16 16.26
CA LEU A 462 9.52 17.87 14.84
C LEU A 462 8.08 18.01 14.33
N GLN A 463 7.91 18.79 13.26
CA GLN A 463 6.66 18.85 12.51
C GLN A 463 6.94 18.87 11.00
N GLY A 464 6.03 18.34 10.19
CA GLY A 464 6.16 18.43 8.74
C GLY A 464 5.26 17.47 7.97
N GLU A 465 5.45 17.45 6.66
CA GLU A 465 4.69 16.62 5.73
C GLU A 465 5.62 16.04 4.64
N ILE A 466 5.40 14.76 4.34
CA ILE A 466 6.06 14.05 3.24
C ILE A 466 4.98 13.63 2.26
N VAL A 467 5.04 14.11 1.01
CA VAL A 467 4.09 13.77 -0.05
C VAL A 467 4.80 12.92 -1.10
N LEU A 468 4.25 11.74 -1.38
CA LEU A 468 4.66 10.86 -2.48
C LEU A 468 3.49 10.70 -3.44
N SER A 469 3.66 11.08 -4.70
CA SER A 469 2.71 10.84 -5.78
C SER A 469 3.34 9.93 -6.82
N GLN A 470 2.60 8.96 -7.34
CA GLN A 470 3.02 8.12 -8.47
C GLN A 470 2.04 8.24 -9.64
N GLN A 471 2.59 8.22 -10.85
CA GLN A 471 1.84 8.31 -12.10
C GLN A 471 2.17 7.14 -13.04
N SER A 472 1.21 6.81 -13.91
CA SER A 472 1.28 5.65 -14.81
C SER A 472 1.53 4.34 -14.06
N ILE A 473 0.92 4.19 -12.89
CA ILE A 473 1.02 2.97 -12.10
C ILE A 473 0.28 1.80 -12.77
N SER A 474 0.75 0.60 -12.51
CA SER A 474 0.04 -0.64 -12.83
C SER A 474 0.12 -1.52 -11.59
N LEU A 475 -1.04 -1.74 -10.97
CA LEU A 475 -1.21 -2.53 -9.76
C LEU A 475 -1.79 -3.90 -10.13
N LYS A 476 -1.19 -4.97 -9.60
CA LYS A 476 -1.69 -6.34 -9.79
C LYS A 476 -1.86 -7.05 -8.46
N PRO A 477 -3.02 -7.66 -8.17
CA PRO A 477 -3.17 -8.48 -6.98
C PRO A 477 -2.36 -9.76 -7.10
N ILE A 478 -1.61 -10.12 -6.06
CA ILE A 478 -0.84 -11.36 -6.05
C ILE A 478 -1.82 -12.54 -5.92
N GLN A 479 -1.60 -13.60 -6.71
CA GLN A 479 -2.53 -14.75 -6.78
C GLN A 479 -2.69 -15.53 -5.46
N SER A 480 -1.83 -15.32 -4.45
CA SER A 480 -1.95 -15.93 -3.12
C SER A 480 -3.11 -15.36 -2.28
N MET A 481 -3.63 -14.17 -2.61
CA MET A 481 -4.61 -13.45 -1.79
C MET A 481 -5.96 -14.14 -1.56
N SER A 482 -6.38 -15.06 -2.43
CA SER A 482 -7.65 -15.78 -2.28
C SER A 482 -7.61 -17.12 -3.00
N HIS A 483 -8.25 -18.12 -2.41
CA HIS A 483 -8.51 -19.40 -3.06
C HIS A 483 -9.36 -19.27 -4.33
N SER A 484 -10.10 -18.16 -4.49
CA SER A 484 -11.00 -17.92 -5.63
C SER A 484 -10.31 -17.15 -6.78
N LYS A 485 -9.82 -17.88 -7.79
CA LYS A 485 -9.21 -17.30 -9.01
C LYS A 485 -10.07 -16.25 -9.72
N GLN A 486 -11.41 -16.37 -9.63
CA GLN A 486 -12.33 -15.39 -10.20
C GLN A 486 -12.38 -14.06 -9.43
N LEU A 487 -12.19 -14.05 -8.12
CA LEU A 487 -12.07 -12.80 -7.35
C LEU A 487 -10.80 -12.07 -7.76
N VAL A 488 -9.65 -12.77 -7.75
CA VAL A 488 -8.36 -12.20 -8.16
C VAL A 488 -8.44 -11.58 -9.55
N ALA A 489 -9.06 -12.28 -10.52
CA ALA A 489 -9.25 -11.74 -11.87
C ALA A 489 -10.22 -10.54 -11.95
N THR A 490 -11.23 -10.47 -11.08
CA THR A 490 -12.17 -9.34 -11.05
C THR A 490 -11.54 -8.13 -10.33
N LEU A 491 -10.71 -8.38 -9.31
CA LEU A 491 -9.92 -7.35 -8.63
C LEU A 491 -8.83 -6.79 -9.54
N ASP A 492 -8.11 -7.64 -10.29
CA ASP A 492 -7.14 -7.23 -11.32
C ASP A 492 -7.81 -6.32 -12.37
N GLN A 493 -9.01 -6.67 -12.84
CA GLN A 493 -9.79 -5.83 -13.74
C GLN A 493 -10.22 -4.49 -13.10
N ALA A 494 -10.52 -4.46 -11.79
CA ALA A 494 -10.92 -3.24 -11.10
C ALA A 494 -9.72 -2.31 -10.80
N LEU A 495 -8.58 -2.88 -10.41
CA LEU A 495 -7.33 -2.15 -10.13
C LEU A 495 -6.60 -1.71 -11.41
N GLY A 496 -6.84 -2.38 -12.54
CA GLY A 496 -6.23 -2.04 -13.84
C GLY A 496 -6.62 -0.66 -14.40
N ASN A 497 -7.59 0.04 -13.81
CA ASN A 497 -7.96 1.41 -14.15
C ASN A 497 -7.30 2.48 -13.28
N LEU A 498 -6.44 2.09 -12.32
CA LEU A 498 -5.77 3.03 -11.42
C LEU A 498 -4.49 3.55 -12.09
N GLU A 499 -4.53 4.80 -12.56
CA GLU A 499 -3.43 5.44 -13.29
C GLU A 499 -2.49 6.26 -12.38
N GLN A 500 -2.99 6.73 -11.24
CA GLN A 500 -2.25 7.59 -10.30
C GLN A 500 -2.71 7.36 -8.86
N TRP A 501 -1.81 7.57 -7.89
CA TRP A 501 -2.13 7.62 -6.47
C TRP A 501 -1.18 8.57 -5.73
N GLU A 502 -1.60 9.00 -4.55
CA GLU A 502 -0.87 9.90 -3.67
C GLU A 502 -0.94 9.40 -2.21
N ALA A 503 0.15 9.54 -1.47
CA ALA A 503 0.15 9.48 -0.03
C ALA A 503 0.83 10.71 0.57
N SER A 504 0.26 11.21 1.66
CA SER A 504 0.90 12.16 2.53
C SER A 504 1.10 11.57 3.92
N VAL A 505 2.30 11.74 4.46
CA VAL A 505 2.68 11.36 5.82
C VAL A 505 2.90 12.63 6.60
N LYS A 506 1.99 12.95 7.51
CA LYS A 506 2.15 14.07 8.42
C LYS A 506 2.88 13.61 9.68
N ILE A 507 3.91 14.36 10.06
CA ILE A 507 4.78 14.07 11.20
C ILE A 507 4.59 15.17 12.24
N VAL A 508 4.35 14.79 13.50
CA VAL A 508 4.24 15.71 14.64
C VAL A 508 4.80 15.05 15.89
N GLY A 509 5.56 15.75 16.72
CA GLY A 509 6.00 15.24 18.03
C GLY A 509 7.46 15.58 18.30
N THR A 510 8.23 14.63 18.81
CA THR A 510 9.68 14.81 19.00
C THR A 510 10.49 13.82 18.17
N LEU A 511 11.76 14.14 17.91
CA LEU A 511 12.67 13.25 17.16
C LEU A 511 12.81 11.83 17.75
N GLN A 512 12.56 11.66 19.05
CA GLN A 512 12.61 10.35 19.72
C GLN A 512 11.27 9.62 19.72
N LYS A 513 10.16 10.34 19.57
CA LYS A 513 8.79 9.81 19.60
C LYS A 513 7.91 10.60 18.61
N PRO A 514 8.11 10.39 17.31
CA PRO A 514 7.25 10.99 16.29
C PRO A 514 5.86 10.32 16.33
N HIS A 515 4.81 11.13 16.22
CA HIS A 515 3.48 10.68 15.87
C HIS A 515 3.31 10.85 14.35
N LEU A 516 2.75 9.82 13.70
CA LEU A 516 2.67 9.71 12.25
C LEU A 516 1.20 9.54 11.85
N GLU A 517 0.71 10.42 11.00
CA GLU A 517 -0.60 10.30 10.37
C GLU A 517 -0.39 10.03 8.88
N ILE A 518 -0.64 8.79 8.44
CA ILE A 518 -0.53 8.37 7.04
C ILE A 518 -1.90 8.51 6.40
N ARG A 519 -1.97 9.27 5.30
CA ARG A 519 -3.16 9.40 4.45
C ARG A 519 -2.80 8.99 3.04
N SER A 520 -3.67 8.26 2.37
CA SER A 520 -3.52 7.95 0.95
C SER A 520 -4.87 7.82 0.28
N ASP A 521 -4.92 8.09 -1.02
CA ASP A 521 -6.05 7.68 -1.84
C ASP A 521 -5.93 6.21 -2.28
N LEU A 522 -4.74 5.59 -2.28
CA LEU A 522 -4.52 4.20 -2.67
C LEU A 522 -5.40 3.22 -1.88
N GLY A 523 -5.46 3.35 -0.55
CA GLY A 523 -6.33 2.49 0.27
C GLY A 523 -7.82 2.69 -0.06
N LYS A 524 -8.23 3.91 -0.44
CA LYS A 524 -9.60 4.24 -0.87
C LYS A 524 -9.91 3.66 -2.26
N GLN A 525 -8.98 3.80 -3.20
CA GLN A 525 -9.06 3.25 -4.55
C GLN A 525 -9.10 1.71 -4.51
N VAL A 526 -8.24 1.08 -3.71
CA VAL A 526 -8.23 -0.38 -3.51
C VAL A 526 -9.50 -0.86 -2.81
N ALA A 527 -9.97 -0.18 -1.76
CA ALA A 527 -11.23 -0.49 -1.10
C ALA A 527 -12.42 -0.46 -2.08
N GLN A 528 -12.51 0.59 -2.91
CA GLN A 528 -13.56 0.74 -3.91
C GLN A 528 -13.45 -0.31 -5.01
N GLY A 529 -12.26 -0.56 -5.56
CA GLY A 529 -12.01 -1.59 -6.56
C GLY A 529 -12.36 -2.99 -6.06
N MET A 530 -12.02 -3.27 -4.80
CA MET A 530 -12.37 -4.52 -4.11
C MET A 530 -13.88 -4.61 -3.89
N GLN A 531 -14.55 -3.61 -3.33
CA GLN A 531 -16.02 -3.57 -3.17
C GLN A 531 -16.76 -3.77 -4.51
N ILE A 532 -16.29 -3.17 -5.60
CA ILE A 532 -16.81 -3.37 -6.96
C ILE A 532 -16.61 -4.83 -7.40
N ALA A 533 -15.39 -5.36 -7.29
CA ALA A 533 -15.09 -6.74 -7.69
C ALA A 533 -15.90 -7.77 -6.91
N ILE A 534 -16.09 -7.56 -5.61
CA ILE A 534 -16.92 -8.39 -4.72
C ILE A 534 -18.39 -8.30 -5.12
N LYS A 535 -18.92 -7.10 -5.35
CA LYS A 535 -20.31 -6.87 -5.78
C LYS A 535 -20.60 -7.51 -7.13
N ASP A 536 -19.69 -7.41 -8.08
CA ASP A 536 -19.79 -8.05 -9.39
C ASP A 536 -19.69 -9.57 -9.30
N PHE A 537 -18.79 -10.09 -8.46
CA PHE A 537 -18.71 -11.52 -8.17
C PHE A 537 -20.01 -12.04 -7.54
N PHE A 538 -20.57 -11.34 -6.54
CA PHE A 538 -21.85 -11.68 -5.94
C PHE A 538 -23.01 -11.63 -6.91
N ASN A 539 -23.08 -10.60 -7.76
CA ASN A 539 -24.12 -10.51 -8.79
C ASN A 539 -24.03 -11.70 -9.76
N ARG A 540 -22.83 -12.01 -10.28
CA ARG A 540 -22.61 -13.18 -11.16
C ARG A 540 -22.96 -14.49 -10.47
N ARG A 541 -22.61 -14.67 -9.18
CA ARG A 541 -22.91 -15.89 -8.41
C ARG A 541 -24.41 -16.03 -8.13
N LYS A 542 -25.08 -14.94 -7.75
CA LYS A 542 -26.54 -14.85 -7.59
C LYS A 542 -27.24 -15.21 -8.90
N ASP A 543 -26.83 -14.60 -10.01
CA ASP A 543 -27.44 -14.81 -11.32
C ASP A 543 -27.21 -16.23 -11.83
N ALA A 544 -26.02 -16.81 -11.63
CA ALA A 544 -25.75 -18.21 -11.94
C ALA A 544 -26.59 -19.20 -11.10
N LEU A 545 -26.81 -18.90 -9.81
CA LEU A 545 -27.63 -19.72 -8.93
C LEU A 545 -29.12 -19.62 -9.30
N LEU A 546 -29.62 -18.40 -9.51
CA LEU A 546 -30.99 -18.15 -9.96
C LEU A 546 -31.25 -18.77 -11.34
N GLU A 547 -30.30 -18.69 -12.27
CA GLU A 547 -30.42 -19.29 -13.60
C GLU A 547 -30.44 -20.83 -13.52
N LYS A 548 -29.54 -21.45 -12.74
CA LYS A 548 -29.56 -22.89 -12.50
C LYS A 548 -30.89 -23.35 -11.90
N THR A 549 -31.38 -22.66 -10.87
CA THR A 549 -32.68 -22.94 -10.24
C THR A 549 -33.84 -22.71 -11.22
N ASN A 550 -33.83 -21.62 -11.99
CA ASN A 550 -34.86 -21.33 -13.01
C ASN A 550 -34.91 -22.40 -14.09
N GLN A 551 -33.76 -22.91 -14.56
CA GLN A 551 -33.70 -23.99 -15.56
C GLN A 551 -34.30 -25.28 -14.99
N GLU A 552 -33.93 -25.66 -13.77
CA GLU A 552 -34.45 -26.87 -13.12
C GLU A 552 -35.97 -26.76 -12.86
N VAL A 553 -36.42 -25.63 -12.33
CA VAL A 553 -37.85 -25.34 -12.11
C VAL A 553 -38.61 -25.32 -13.44
N THR A 554 -38.07 -24.68 -14.49
CA THR A 554 -38.70 -24.67 -15.82
C THR A 554 -38.84 -26.08 -16.39
N ALA A 555 -37.83 -26.95 -16.21
CA ALA A 555 -37.92 -28.34 -16.63
C ALA A 555 -39.00 -29.13 -15.87
N ARG A 556 -39.12 -28.95 -14.55
CA ARG A 556 -40.20 -29.53 -13.72
C ARG A 556 -41.57 -28.99 -14.14
N MET A 557 -41.71 -27.68 -14.36
CA MET A 557 -42.96 -27.06 -14.81
C MET A 557 -43.39 -27.53 -16.21
N GLN A 558 -42.47 -27.78 -17.13
CA GLN A 558 -42.79 -28.37 -18.43
C GLN A 558 -43.29 -29.82 -18.32
N ARG A 559 -42.81 -30.61 -17.36
CA ARG A 559 -43.36 -31.95 -17.06
C ARG A 559 -44.77 -31.84 -16.50
N LEU A 560 -44.97 -31.00 -15.48
CA LEU A 560 -46.28 -30.71 -14.89
C LEU A 560 -47.29 -30.28 -15.95
N GLN A 561 -46.91 -29.39 -16.87
CA GLN A 561 -47.80 -28.94 -17.95
C GLN A 561 -48.19 -30.08 -18.91
N LYS A 562 -47.31 -31.05 -19.19
CA LYS A 562 -47.63 -32.24 -19.99
C LYS A 562 -48.62 -33.15 -19.26
N ILE A 563 -48.33 -33.49 -18.00
CA ILE A 563 -49.20 -34.31 -17.13
C ILE A 563 -50.60 -33.69 -17.07
N ARG A 564 -50.66 -32.39 -16.74
CA ARG A 564 -51.89 -31.59 -16.71
C ARG A 564 -52.68 -31.68 -18.02
N ASN A 565 -52.01 -31.51 -19.17
CA ASN A 565 -52.68 -31.54 -20.47
C ASN A 565 -53.25 -32.93 -20.82
N GLN A 566 -52.53 -34.01 -20.50
CA GLN A 566 -53.04 -35.39 -20.68
C GLN A 566 -54.22 -35.66 -19.74
N ALA A 567 -54.03 -35.44 -18.44
CA ALA A 567 -55.07 -35.67 -17.45
C ALA A 567 -56.33 -34.83 -17.76
N GLN A 568 -56.18 -33.57 -18.15
CA GLN A 568 -57.33 -32.73 -18.52
C GLN A 568 -58.07 -33.25 -19.77
N GLN A 569 -57.39 -33.84 -20.75
CA GLN A 569 -58.03 -34.49 -21.90
C GLN A 569 -58.78 -35.76 -21.50
N GLU A 570 -58.18 -36.58 -20.63
CA GLU A 570 -58.79 -37.81 -20.11
C GLU A 570 -60.01 -37.52 -19.22
N LEU A 571 -59.91 -36.54 -18.30
CA LEU A 571 -61.03 -36.06 -17.48
C LEU A 571 -62.17 -35.52 -18.35
N LEU A 572 -61.87 -34.70 -19.37
CA LEU A 572 -62.88 -34.17 -20.29
C LEU A 572 -63.62 -35.26 -21.08
N ALA A 573 -62.87 -36.25 -21.59
CA ALA A 573 -63.45 -37.37 -22.34
C ALA A 573 -64.34 -38.24 -21.43
N SER A 574 -63.80 -38.68 -20.29
CA SER A 574 -64.49 -39.58 -19.36
C SER A 574 -65.68 -38.92 -18.63
N LEU A 575 -65.64 -37.61 -18.40
CA LEU A 575 -66.78 -36.85 -17.88
C LEU A 575 -67.86 -36.65 -18.96
N GLY A 576 -67.48 -36.47 -20.23
CA GLY A 576 -68.41 -36.48 -21.36
C GLY A 576 -69.16 -37.81 -21.51
N GLU A 577 -68.43 -38.93 -21.50
CA GLU A 577 -69.02 -40.28 -21.49
C GLU A 577 -69.97 -40.50 -20.30
N SER A 578 -69.59 -40.02 -19.11
CA SER A 578 -70.43 -40.13 -17.92
C SER A 578 -71.71 -39.29 -18.05
N GLN A 579 -71.61 -38.07 -18.57
CA GLN A 579 -72.79 -37.24 -18.88
C GLN A 579 -73.71 -37.88 -19.91
N GLU A 580 -73.19 -38.56 -20.94
CA GLU A 580 -74.02 -39.29 -21.91
C GLU A 580 -74.80 -40.43 -21.25
N ILE A 581 -74.18 -41.20 -20.34
CA ILE A 581 -74.86 -42.24 -19.57
C ILE A 581 -76.00 -41.63 -18.74
N PHE A 582 -75.75 -40.54 -17.99
CA PHE A 582 -76.80 -39.90 -17.20
C PHE A 582 -77.91 -39.24 -18.03
N ASN A 583 -77.61 -38.74 -19.22
CA ASN A 583 -78.62 -38.26 -20.17
C ASN A 583 -79.49 -39.43 -20.70
N GLN A 584 -78.88 -40.57 -21.02
CA GLN A 584 -79.63 -41.78 -21.42
C GLN A 584 -80.52 -42.28 -20.26
N LEU A 585 -80.01 -42.32 -19.03
CA LEU A 585 -80.78 -42.63 -17.82
C LEU A 585 -82.00 -41.71 -17.65
N ALA A 586 -81.83 -40.40 -17.88
CA ALA A 586 -82.92 -39.44 -17.80
C ALA A 586 -84.05 -39.73 -18.81
N THR A 587 -83.72 -40.11 -20.05
CA THR A 587 -84.72 -40.49 -21.07
C THR A 587 -85.44 -41.82 -20.79
N LEU A 588 -84.88 -42.67 -19.92
CA LEU A 588 -85.45 -43.96 -19.54
C LEU A 588 -86.38 -43.89 -18.32
N SER A 589 -86.45 -42.75 -17.62
CA SER A 589 -87.24 -42.58 -16.40
C SER A 589 -88.66 -42.05 -16.68
N PRO A 590 -89.73 -42.81 -16.38
CA PRO A 590 -91.08 -42.50 -16.87
C PRO A 590 -91.82 -41.37 -16.14
N ASN A 591 -91.22 -40.72 -15.12
CA ASN A 591 -91.92 -39.70 -14.31
C ASN A 591 -91.09 -38.43 -14.01
N ASN A 592 -89.94 -38.24 -14.66
CA ASN A 592 -89.05 -37.12 -14.31
C ASN A 592 -89.35 -35.86 -15.14
N LYS A 593 -90.29 -35.03 -14.67
CA LYS A 593 -90.63 -33.72 -15.29
C LYS A 593 -89.61 -32.60 -15.01
N SER A 594 -88.60 -32.83 -14.17
CA SER A 594 -87.47 -31.91 -14.00
C SER A 594 -86.43 -32.11 -15.10
N GLY A 595 -86.60 -31.39 -16.21
CA GLY A 595 -85.59 -31.30 -17.26
C GLY A 595 -84.32 -30.62 -16.73
N LEU A 596 -83.32 -31.41 -16.33
CA LEU A 596 -82.01 -30.94 -15.91
C LEU A 596 -81.18 -30.53 -17.13
N THR A 597 -81.27 -29.25 -17.53
CA THR A 597 -80.35 -28.67 -18.50
C THR A 597 -78.98 -28.41 -17.85
N ILE A 598 -78.01 -29.28 -18.15
CA ILE A 598 -76.64 -29.16 -17.63
C ILE A 598 -75.85 -28.07 -18.41
N PRO A 599 -75.12 -27.16 -17.75
CA PRO A 599 -74.36 -26.11 -18.43
C PRO A 599 -73.18 -26.62 -19.26
N LYS A 600 -72.83 -25.91 -20.36
CA LYS A 600 -71.71 -26.26 -21.25
C LYS A 600 -70.34 -25.95 -20.63
N LEU A 601 -69.82 -26.88 -19.82
CA LEU A 601 -68.48 -26.83 -19.21
C LEU A 601 -67.31 -26.83 -20.21
N SER A 602 -67.53 -27.21 -21.46
CA SER A 602 -66.46 -27.33 -22.47
C SER A 602 -65.77 -26.01 -22.86
N LYS A 603 -66.33 -24.85 -22.48
CA LYS A 603 -65.73 -23.53 -22.74
C LYS A 603 -64.81 -23.02 -21.63
N SER A 604 -65.03 -23.35 -20.36
CA SER A 604 -64.20 -22.87 -19.24
C SER A 604 -62.87 -23.61 -19.13
N LEU A 605 -62.83 -24.89 -19.53
CA LEU A 605 -61.64 -25.73 -19.46
C LEU A 605 -60.62 -25.44 -20.58
N ARG A 606 -61.01 -24.78 -21.68
CA ARG A 606 -60.09 -24.39 -22.76
C ARG A 606 -59.46 -23.01 -22.50
N SER A 607 -58.70 -22.86 -21.41
CA SER A 607 -57.83 -21.68 -21.24
C SER A 607 -56.59 -21.78 -22.16
N PRO A 608 -56.04 -20.65 -22.63
CA PRO A 608 -54.71 -20.66 -23.24
C PRO A 608 -53.65 -21.08 -22.19
N SER A 609 -52.49 -21.51 -22.67
CA SER A 609 -51.40 -22.07 -21.86
C SER A 609 -51.00 -21.19 -20.67
N LEU A 610 -51.07 -21.74 -19.44
CA LEU A 610 -50.73 -21.09 -18.16
C LEU A 610 -49.32 -20.47 -18.06
N PHE A 611 -48.43 -20.77 -19.01
CA PHE A 611 -47.01 -20.42 -18.95
C PHE A 611 -46.49 -19.75 -20.24
N LYS A 612 -47.33 -18.98 -20.95
CA LYS A 612 -46.86 -18.18 -22.10
C LYS A 612 -46.59 -16.72 -21.70
N LYS A 613 -45.29 -16.45 -21.54
CA LYS A 613 -44.61 -15.20 -21.13
C LYS A 613 -44.83 -14.81 -19.66
#